data_AF-A0A8T2ICN5-F1
#
_entry.id   AF-A0A8T2ICN5-F1
#
_cell.length_a   1.000
_cell.length_b   1.000
_cell.length_c   1.000
_cell.angle_alpha   90.00
_cell.angle_beta   90.00
_cell.angle_gamma   90.00
#
_symmetry.space_group_name_H-M   'P 1'
#
loop_
_entity.id
_entity.type
_entity.pdbx_description
1 polymer ?
#
loop_
_entity_poly.entity_id
_entity_poly.type
_entity_poly.pdbx_seq_one_letter_code
_entity_poly.pdbx_strand_id
1 'polypeptide(L)'
;GILAFFFFSRRIQIVQDTAPTLNYYWVPILTVILGSYLIAHGFFSVYGMCVDTLFLCFCEDLERNDGSLERPYYMSTELSTILLRKDVDTLKSSESQS
;
A
#
# COMPACT_ATOMS: atom_id res chain seq x y z
N GLY A 1 -5.75 13.48 -9.59
CA GLY A 1 -6.10 13.47 -11.03
C GLY A 1 -7.02 14.62 -11.38
N ILE A 2 -8.32 14.46 -11.17
CA ILE A 2 -9.35 15.45 -11.53
C ILE A 2 -9.19 16.79 -10.78
N LEU A 3 -8.87 16.79 -9.47
CA LEU A 3 -8.61 18.04 -8.71
C LEU A 3 -7.35 18.78 -9.17
N ALA A 4 -6.27 18.06 -9.48
CA ALA A 4 -5.06 18.67 -10.05
C ALA A 4 -5.33 19.20 -11.47
N PHE A 5 -6.13 18.49 -12.27
CA PHE A 5 -6.61 18.94 -13.57
C PHE A 5 -7.50 20.18 -13.44
N PHE A 6 -8.44 20.25 -12.49
CA PHE A 6 -9.25 21.45 -12.24
C PHE A 6 -8.44 22.63 -11.70
N PHE A 7 -7.44 22.38 -10.84
CA PHE A 7 -6.53 23.41 -10.33
C PHE A 7 -5.64 23.98 -11.44
N PHE A 8 -5.10 23.11 -12.31
CA PHE A 8 -4.32 23.50 -13.48
C PHE A 8 -5.18 24.16 -14.57
N SER A 9 -6.41 23.67 -14.76
CA SER A 9 -7.32 24.10 -15.83
C SER A 9 -8.21 25.30 -15.48
N ARG A 10 -8.22 25.81 -14.23
CA ARG A 10 -9.00 27.00 -13.82
C ARG A 10 -8.22 28.17 -13.21
N ARG A 11 -6.88 28.12 -13.09
CA ARG A 11 -6.11 29.20 -12.39
C ARG A 11 -4.93 29.82 -13.15
N ILE A 12 -4.56 29.35 -14.34
CA ILE A 12 -3.34 29.79 -15.04
C ILE A 12 -3.61 30.73 -16.24
N GLN A 13 -4.66 31.56 -16.16
CA GLN A 13 -4.75 32.77 -17.01
C GLN A 13 -3.78 33.88 -16.56
N ILE A 14 -3.01 33.67 -15.47
CA ILE A 14 -2.07 34.66 -14.90
C ILE A 14 -0.62 34.48 -15.42
N VAL A 15 -0.28 33.34 -16.02
CA VAL A 15 1.11 33.03 -16.47
C VAL A 15 1.23 32.99 -18.01
N GLN A 16 0.18 33.39 -18.74
CA GLN A 16 0.27 33.52 -20.19
C GLN A 16 1.19 34.70 -20.59
N ASP A 17 1.27 35.76 -19.78
CA ASP A 17 2.04 36.98 -20.09
C ASP A 17 3.53 36.93 -19.68
N THR A 18 4.07 35.80 -19.19
CA THR A 18 5.46 35.73 -18.67
C THR A 18 6.26 34.53 -19.17
N ALA A 19 5.90 33.90 -20.30
CA ALA A 19 6.50 32.64 -20.74
C ALA A 19 7.57 32.79 -21.85
N PRO A 20 8.88 32.76 -21.53
CA PRO A 20 9.89 32.19 -22.41
C PRO A 20 9.82 30.65 -22.32
N THR A 21 9.95 29.99 -23.47
CA THR A 21 9.35 28.68 -23.79
C THR A 21 10.05 27.41 -23.26
N LEU A 22 11.06 27.50 -22.38
CA LEU A 22 11.87 26.31 -22.03
C LEU A 22 11.92 25.91 -20.55
N ASN A 23 11.74 26.85 -19.60
CA ASN A 23 11.97 26.57 -18.17
C ASN A 23 10.69 26.38 -17.31
N TYR A 24 9.51 26.72 -17.82
CA TYR A 24 8.28 26.72 -17.01
C TYR A 24 7.52 25.39 -16.95
N TYR A 25 7.84 24.41 -17.80
CA TYR A 25 7.20 23.08 -17.79
C TYR A 25 7.52 22.26 -16.54
N TRP A 26 8.66 22.50 -15.91
CA TRP A 26 9.09 21.80 -14.70
C TRP A 26 8.17 22.08 -13.50
N VAL A 27 7.62 23.28 -13.37
CA VAL A 27 6.76 23.67 -12.25
C VAL A 27 5.45 22.85 -12.20
N PRO A 28 4.66 22.74 -13.30
CA PRO A 28 3.54 21.81 -13.39
C PRO A 28 3.92 20.37 -13.06
N ILE A 29 5.03 19.89 -13.63
CA ILE A 29 5.49 18.50 -13.50
C ILE A 29 5.82 18.18 -12.04
N LEU A 30 6.62 19.03 -11.39
CA LEU A 30 6.98 18.91 -9.97
C LEU A 30 5.75 18.96 -9.08
N THR A 31 4.78 19.83 -9.40
CA THR A 31 3.52 19.93 -8.64
C THR A 31 2.71 18.64 -8.71
N VAL A 32 2.62 18.00 -9.89
CA VAL A 32 1.92 16.73 -10.06
C VAL A 32 2.66 15.60 -9.34
N ILE A 33 3.99 15.54 -9.43
CA ILE A 33 4.81 14.53 -8.73
C ILE A 33 4.66 14.65 -7.22
N LEU A 34 4.77 15.88 -6.68
CA LEU A 34 4.63 16.10 -5.23
C LEU A 34 3.22 15.77 -4.76
N GLY A 35 2.20 16.20 -5.51
CA GLY A 35 0.80 15.91 -5.20
C GLY A 35 0.48 14.41 -5.23
N SER A 36 0.96 13.67 -6.23
CA SER A 36 0.75 12.22 -6.30
C SER A 36 1.53 11.49 -5.21
N TYR A 37 2.76 11.93 -4.89
CA TYR A 37 3.57 11.36 -3.82
C TYR A 37 2.88 11.50 -2.46
N LEU A 38 2.37 12.69 -2.10
CA LEU A 38 1.68 12.89 -0.83
C LEU A 38 0.43 12.00 -0.70
N ILE A 39 -0.35 11.88 -1.78
CA ILE A 39 -1.54 11.03 -1.79
C ILE A 39 -1.15 9.55 -1.66
N ALA A 40 -0.19 9.08 -2.48
CA ALA A 40 0.27 7.69 -2.43
C ALA A 40 0.88 7.34 -1.07
N HIS A 41 1.71 8.23 -0.51
CA HIS A 41 2.31 8.07 0.81
C HIS A 41 1.23 8.02 1.91
N GLY A 42 0.20 8.86 1.83
CA GLY A 42 -0.93 8.81 2.75
C GLY A 42 -1.65 7.47 2.71
N PHE A 43 -1.98 6.97 1.51
CA PHE A 43 -2.63 5.66 1.35
C PHE A 43 -1.75 4.50 1.82
N PHE A 44 -0.46 4.50 1.45
CA PHE A 44 0.47 3.45 1.86
C PHE A 44 0.72 3.45 3.37
N SER A 45 0.73 4.61 4.03
CA SER A 45 0.86 4.69 5.48
C SER A 45 -0.32 4.06 6.21
N VAL A 46 -1.55 4.35 5.78
CA VAL A 46 -2.76 3.73 6.36
C VAL A 46 -2.78 2.24 6.04
N TYR A 47 -2.46 1.86 4.80
CA TYR A 47 -2.36 0.46 4.40
C TYR A 47 -1.38 -0.32 5.28
N GLY A 48 -0.18 0.22 5.54
CA GLY A 48 0.81 -0.40 6.41
C GLY A 48 0.27 -0.63 7.83
N MET A 49 -0.34 0.40 8.43
CA MET A 49 -0.96 0.28 9.75
C MET A 49 -2.06 -0.80 9.80
N CYS A 50 -2.90 -0.89 8.78
CA CYS A 50 -3.94 -1.93 8.70
C CYS A 50 -3.34 -3.33 8.52
N VAL A 51 -2.26 -3.45 7.75
CA VAL A 51 -1.56 -4.72 7.57
C VAL A 51 -0.91 -5.17 8.89
N ASP A 52 -0.32 -4.25 9.66
CA ASP A 52 0.24 -4.53 10.97
C ASP A 52 -0.83 -5.06 11.95
N THR A 53 -2.02 -4.45 11.97
CA THR A 53 -3.11 -4.93 12.85
C THR A 53 -3.66 -6.28 12.41
N LEU A 54 -3.80 -6.53 11.11
CA LEU A 54 -4.22 -7.83 10.59
C LEU A 54 -3.23 -8.94 10.96
N PHE A 55 -1.92 -8.68 10.83
CA PHE A 55 -0.91 -9.63 11.25
C PHE A 55 -0.87 -9.84 12.76
N LEU A 56 -1.05 -8.78 13.55
CA LEU A 56 -1.12 -8.93 15.01
C LEU A 56 -2.31 -9.81 15.43
N CYS A 57 -3.50 -9.54 14.90
CA CYS A 57 -4.69 -10.35 15.18
C CYS A 57 -4.51 -11.79 14.70
N PHE A 58 -3.81 -12.01 13.59
CA PHE A 58 -3.45 -13.34 13.11
C PHE A 58 -2.54 -14.07 14.11
N CYS A 59 -1.46 -13.44 14.59
CA CYS A 59 -0.57 -14.03 15.57
C CYS A 59 -1.27 -14.33 16.90
N GLU A 60 -2.10 -13.40 17.38
CA GLU A 60 -2.89 -13.59 18.60
C GLU A 60 -3.90 -14.75 18.46
N ASP A 61 -4.54 -14.87 17.29
CA ASP A 61 -5.43 -15.99 16.99
C ASP A 61 -4.68 -17.34 16.94
N LEU A 62 -3.45 -17.36 16.39
CA LEU A 62 -2.58 -18.56 16.42
C LEU A 62 -2.13 -18.94 17.83
N GLU A 63 -1.89 -17.97 18.70
CA GLU A 63 -1.45 -18.24 20.08
C GLU A 63 -2.62 -18.71 20.96
N ARG A 64 -3.83 -18.19 20.73
CA ARG A 64 -4.98 -18.43 21.61
C ARG A 64 -5.88 -19.57 21.16
N ASN A 65 -5.85 -19.92 19.89
CA ASN A 65 -6.65 -20.97 19.27
C ASN A 65 -5.73 -22.01 18.63
N ASP A 66 -6.10 -23.28 18.75
CA ASP A 66 -5.33 -24.44 18.26
C ASP A 66 -5.98 -25.09 17.03
N GLY A 67 -7.08 -24.52 16.54
CA GLY A 67 -7.83 -25.06 15.41
C GLY A 67 -8.72 -26.25 15.76
N SER A 68 -8.88 -26.59 17.04
CA SER A 68 -9.77 -27.65 17.49
C SER A 68 -11.25 -27.26 17.35
N LEU A 69 -12.16 -28.25 17.43
CA LEU A 69 -13.61 -28.00 17.40
C LEU A 69 -14.09 -27.11 18.56
N GLU A 70 -13.35 -27.07 19.67
CA GLU A 70 -13.67 -26.23 20.83
C GLU A 70 -13.06 -24.82 20.72
N ARG A 71 -11.95 -24.66 19.98
CA ARG A 71 -11.22 -23.38 19.81
C ARG A 71 -10.74 -23.22 18.35
N PRO A 72 -11.67 -23.02 17.39
CA PRO A 72 -11.32 -22.89 15.98
C PRO A 72 -10.58 -21.57 15.71
N TYR A 73 -9.81 -21.51 14.62
CA TYR A 73 -9.24 -20.26 14.13
C TYR A 73 -10.33 -19.33 13.61
N TYR A 74 -10.24 -18.05 13.96
CA TYR A 74 -11.20 -17.02 13.55
C TYR A 74 -10.66 -16.08 12.47
N MET A 75 -9.35 -16.15 12.18
CA MET A 75 -8.72 -15.44 11.08
C MET A 75 -9.31 -15.81 9.71
N SER A 76 -9.09 -14.96 8.70
CA SER A 76 -9.53 -15.23 7.35
C SER A 76 -8.75 -16.40 6.71
N THR A 77 -9.47 -17.29 6.02
CA THR A 77 -8.91 -18.48 5.38
C THR A 77 -7.88 -18.16 4.29
N GLU A 78 -8.02 -17.01 3.62
CA GLU A 78 -7.07 -16.55 2.60
C GLU A 78 -5.73 -16.13 3.24
N LEU A 79 -5.77 -15.41 4.37
CA LEU A 79 -4.57 -14.96 5.07
C LEU A 79 -3.80 -16.14 5.66
N SER A 80 -4.52 -17.09 6.26
CA SER A 80 -3.92 -18.33 6.77
C SER A 80 -3.28 -19.15 5.66
N THR A 81 -3.97 -19.32 4.54
CA THR A 81 -3.43 -20.06 3.39
C THR A 81 -2.19 -19.40 2.82
N ILE A 82 -2.14 -18.07 2.71
CA ILE A 82 -0.96 -17.37 2.14
C ILE A 82 0.24 -17.42 3.09
N LEU A 83 0.03 -17.26 4.39
CA LEU A 83 1.11 -17.21 5.38
C LEU A 83 1.64 -18.60 5.74
N LEU A 84 0.76 -19.55 6.10
CA LEU A 84 1.17 -20.91 6.46
C LEU A 84 1.72 -21.69 5.26
N ARG A 85 1.26 -21.39 4.03
CA ARG A 85 1.84 -22.02 2.84
C ARG A 85 3.28 -21.59 2.59
N LYS A 86 3.64 -20.36 2.97
CA LYS A 86 5.01 -19.88 2.86
C LYS A 86 5.95 -20.67 3.77
N ASP A 87 5.51 -21.06 4.95
CA ASP A 87 6.29 -21.91 5.86
C ASP A 87 6.44 -23.33 5.32
N VAL A 88 5.37 -23.93 4.79
CA VAL A 88 5.41 -25.28 4.18
C VAL A 88 6.32 -25.33 2.95
N ASP A 89 6.25 -24.33 2.07
CA ASP A 89 7.11 -24.28 0.87
C ASP A 89 8.57 -23.98 1.23
N THR A 90 8.83 -23.21 2.30
CA THR A 90 10.19 -22.97 2.83
C THR A 90 10.78 -24.22 3.48
N LEU A 91 9.96 -25.03 4.15
CA LEU A 91 10.36 -26.33 4.72
C LEU A 91 10.64 -27.37 3.63
N LYS A 92 9.83 -27.41 2.58
CA LYS A 92 10.06 -28.33 1.44
C LYS A 92 11.29 -27.98 0.61
N SER A 93 11.62 -26.68 0.52
CA SER A 93 12.86 -26.23 -0.12
C SER A 93 14.11 -26.51 0.71
N SER A 94 13.99 -26.65 2.03
CA SER A 94 15.11 -27.00 2.91
C SER A 94 15.33 -28.51 3.02
N GLU A 95 14.29 -29.34 2.90
CA GLU A 95 14.41 -30.80 2.80
C GLU A 95 14.98 -31.30 1.46
N SER A 96 14.80 -30.57 0.34
CA SER A 96 15.37 -30.98 -0.96
C SER A 96 16.86 -30.66 -1.13
N GLN A 97 17.51 -30.06 -0.14
CA GLN A 97 18.97 -29.79 -0.12
C GLN A 97 19.73 -30.58 0.95
N SER A 98 19.08 -31.48 1.69
CA SER A 98 19.74 -32.46 2.59
C SER A 98 19.57 -33.89 2.08
#